data_AF-A0A7C0YFA0-F1
#
_entry.id   AF-A0A7C0YFA0-F1
#
_cell.length_a   1.000
_cell.length_b   1.000
_cell.length_c   1.000
_cell.angle_alpha   90.00
_cell.angle_beta   90.00
_cell.angle_gamma   90.00
#
_symmetry.space_group_name_H-M   'P 1'
#
loop_
_entity.id
_entity.type
_entity.pdbx_description
1 polymer ?
#
loop_
_entity_poly.entity_id
_entity_poly.type
_entity_poly.pdbx_seq_one_letter_code
_entity_poly.pdbx_strand_id
1 'polypeptide(L)'
;GKTGTAQVIKIPESAKKKLANKFRDHAWFVAYAPVKNPSIAVSVFVEHGGHGGETAGPIAKATIEAYMKSSGYYVETPAKN
;
A
#
# COMPACT_ATOMS: atom_id res chain seq x y z
N GLY A 1 6.98 -1.34 -7.73
CA GLY A 1 5.86 -2.01 -7.03
C GLY A 1 4.64 -1.94 -7.92
N LYS A 2 3.85 -3.02 -8.00
CA LYS A 2 2.60 -3.04 -8.76
C LYS A 2 1.47 -2.70 -7.79
N THR A 3 0.69 -1.65 -8.09
CA THR A 3 -0.54 -1.32 -7.35
C THR A 3 -1.70 -2.12 -7.95
N GLY A 4 -2.61 -2.61 -7.11
CA GLY A 4 -3.87 -3.22 -7.53
C GLY A 4 -4.97 -2.76 -6.59
N THR A 5 -6.05 -2.19 -7.15
CA THR A 5 -7.26 -1.87 -6.41
C THR A 5 -8.28 -2.96 -6.73
N ALA A 6 -8.70 -3.76 -5.75
CA ALA A 6 -9.69 -4.81 -5.96
C ALA A 6 -11.08 -4.25 -5.59
N GLN A 7 -11.87 -3.90 -6.60
CA GLN A 7 -13.26 -3.46 -6.42
C GLN A 7 -14.17 -4.67 -6.25
N VAL A 8 -14.97 -4.70 -5.17
CA VAL A 8 -15.64 -5.95 -4.76
C VAL A 8 -16.94 -6.25 -5.54
N ILE A 9 -17.73 -5.27 -6.01
CA ILE A 9 -18.94 -5.55 -6.83
C ILE A 9 -19.48 -4.31 -7.57
N LYS A 10 -20.23 -4.53 -8.68
CA LYS A 10 -20.94 -3.49 -9.46
C LYS A 10 -22.30 -3.20 -8.79
N ILE A 11 -22.46 -2.05 -8.13
CA ILE A 11 -23.65 -1.72 -7.33
C ILE A 11 -24.58 -0.76 -8.11
N PRO A 12 -25.89 -1.07 -8.25
CA PRO A 12 -26.88 -0.16 -8.80
C PRO A 12 -26.97 1.15 -8.00
N GLU A 13 -27.15 2.26 -8.72
CA GLU A 13 -27.08 3.64 -8.20
C GLU A 13 -28.04 3.92 -7.03
N SER A 14 -29.14 3.18 -6.94
CA SER A 14 -30.20 3.31 -5.92
C SER A 14 -29.80 2.86 -4.50
N ALA A 15 -28.69 2.14 -4.32
CA ALA A 15 -28.26 1.61 -3.00
C ALA A 15 -27.15 2.44 -2.30
N LYS A 16 -26.65 3.51 -2.94
CA LYS A 16 -25.40 4.23 -2.56
C LYS A 16 -25.34 4.78 -1.13
N LYS A 17 -26.46 5.15 -0.49
CA LYS A 17 -26.39 6.04 0.70
C LYS A 17 -26.23 5.35 2.06
N LYS A 18 -26.64 4.08 2.20
CA LYS A 18 -26.55 3.32 3.48
C LYS A 18 -25.52 2.18 3.44
N LEU A 19 -25.08 1.80 2.24
CA LEU A 19 -24.08 0.75 2.00
C LEU A 19 -22.63 1.29 1.99
N ALA A 20 -22.40 2.60 1.81
CA ALA A 20 -21.09 3.19 1.52
C ALA A 20 -19.90 2.74 2.40
N ASN A 21 -20.13 2.38 3.68
CA ASN A 21 -19.06 1.90 4.57
C ASN A 21 -18.72 0.41 4.40
N LYS A 22 -19.70 -0.44 4.05
CA LYS A 22 -19.52 -1.90 3.92
C LYS A 22 -18.92 -2.32 2.57
N PHE A 23 -18.94 -1.43 1.58
CA PHE A 23 -18.47 -1.68 0.22
C PHE A 23 -17.30 -0.75 -0.17
N ARG A 24 -16.59 -0.18 0.82
CA ARG A 24 -15.34 0.53 0.53
C ARG A 24 -14.33 -0.47 0.00
N ASP A 25 -13.65 -0.09 -1.08
CA ASP A 25 -12.58 -0.89 -1.67
C ASP A 25 -11.51 -1.22 -0.60
N HIS A 26 -10.89 -2.38 -0.75
CA HIS A 26 -9.74 -2.74 0.08
C HIS A 26 -8.47 -2.19 -0.56
N ALA A 27 -7.58 -1.64 0.25
CA ALA A 27 -6.29 -1.19 -0.23
C ALA A 27 -5.27 -2.33 -0.10
N TRP A 28 -4.67 -2.75 -1.23
CA TRP A 28 -3.58 -3.72 -1.24
C TRP A 28 -2.38 -3.15 -2.00
N PHE A 29 -1.19 -3.30 -1.42
CA PHE A 29 0.08 -3.05 -2.07
C PHE A 29 1.10 -4.16 -1.78
N VAL A 30 1.86 -4.57 -2.80
CA VAL A 30 3.00 -5.48 -2.67
C VAL A 30 4.25 -4.81 -3.22
N ALA A 31 5.34 -4.87 -2.47
CA ALA A 31 6.63 -4.34 -2.88
C ALA A 31 7.79 -5.21 -2.37
N TYR A 32 8.94 -5.01 -2.98
CA TYR A 32 10.20 -5.59 -2.55
C TYR A 32 11.31 -4.55 -2.66
N ALA A 33 12.38 -4.72 -1.88
CA ALA A 33 13.53 -3.84 -1.89
C ALA A 33 14.79 -4.56 -1.37
N PRO A 34 16.00 -4.10 -1.72
CA PRO A 34 16.33 -3.16 -2.81
C PRO A 34 15.98 -3.69 -4.21
N VAL A 35 15.93 -2.82 -5.22
CA VAL A 35 15.55 -3.23 -6.60
C VAL A 35 16.58 -4.17 -7.24
N LYS A 36 17.88 -3.87 -7.07
CA LYS A 36 18.97 -4.63 -7.71
C LYS A 36 19.26 -5.98 -7.04
N ASN A 37 19.11 -6.06 -5.72
CA ASN A 37 19.31 -7.28 -4.94
C ASN A 37 18.28 -7.32 -3.81
N PRO A 38 17.05 -7.82 -4.06
CA PRO A 38 15.98 -7.79 -3.08
C PRO A 38 16.31 -8.58 -1.82
N SER A 39 16.18 -7.96 -0.65
CA SER A 39 16.39 -8.58 0.66
C SER A 39 15.10 -8.70 1.48
N ILE A 40 14.05 -7.94 1.12
CA ILE A 40 12.72 -8.02 1.74
C ILE A 40 11.62 -7.91 0.68
N ALA A 41 10.52 -8.64 0.89
CA ALA A 41 9.24 -8.42 0.24
C ALA A 41 8.16 -8.17 1.30
N VAL A 42 7.26 -7.22 1.03
CA VAL A 42 6.20 -6.78 1.93
C VAL A 42 4.87 -6.76 1.18
N SER A 43 3.85 -7.36 1.79
CA SER A 43 2.46 -7.26 1.36
C SER A 43 1.65 -6.55 2.44
N VAL A 44 0.98 -5.47 2.07
CA VAL A 44 0.11 -4.70 2.97
C VAL A 44 -1.31 -4.77 2.44
N PHE A 45 -2.22 -5.25 3.28
CA PHE A 45 -3.65 -5.28 3.01
C PHE A 45 -4.37 -4.48 4.10
N VAL A 46 -5.17 -3.51 3.71
CA VAL A 46 -5.95 -2.65 4.62
C VAL A 46 -7.42 -2.81 4.29
N GLU A 47 -8.15 -3.37 5.25
CA GLU A 47 -9.59 -3.56 5.13
C GLU A 47 -10.32 -2.23 5.02
N HIS A 48 -11.20 -2.11 4.02
CA HIS A 48 -11.95 -0.89 3.72
C HIS A 48 -11.05 0.36 3.54
N GLY A 49 -9.78 0.14 3.18
CA GLY A 49 -8.74 1.17 3.08
C GLY A 49 -8.81 2.03 1.80
N GLY A 50 -9.76 1.81 0.91
CA GLY A 50 -9.86 2.53 -0.35
C GLY A 50 -8.77 2.11 -1.34
N HIS A 51 -8.03 3.08 -1.91
CA HIS A 51 -7.05 2.81 -2.96
C HIS A 51 -5.72 2.24 -2.42
N GLY A 52 -5.26 1.14 -3.01
CA GLY A 52 -4.00 0.47 -2.65
C GLY A 52 -2.77 1.38 -2.64
N GLY A 53 -2.66 2.29 -3.62
CA GLY A 53 -1.54 3.23 -3.72
C GLY A 53 -1.56 4.37 -2.69
N GLU A 54 -2.73 4.79 -2.22
CA GLU A 54 -2.87 5.90 -1.26
C GLU A 54 -2.72 5.46 0.19
N THR A 55 -3.21 4.26 0.53
CA THR A 55 -3.18 3.78 1.92
C THR A 55 -2.15 2.67 2.15
N ALA A 56 -2.18 1.59 1.37
CA ALA A 56 -1.27 0.46 1.58
C ALA A 56 0.17 0.77 1.10
N GLY A 57 0.33 1.62 0.08
CA GLY A 57 1.62 2.08 -0.44
C GLY A 57 2.52 2.77 0.59
N PRO A 58 2.05 3.84 1.28
CA PRO A 58 2.83 4.52 2.32
C PRO A 58 3.22 3.61 3.49
N ILE A 59 2.34 2.69 3.90
CA ILE A 59 2.63 1.71 4.95
C ILE A 59 3.77 0.80 4.50
N ALA A 60 3.68 0.23 3.29
CA ALA A 60 4.73 -0.62 2.75
C ALA A 60 6.08 0.10 2.65
N LYS A 61 6.07 1.38 2.25
CA LYS A 61 7.29 2.23 2.22
C LYS A 61 7.90 2.36 3.62
N ALA A 62 7.11 2.73 4.62
CA ALA A 62 7.58 2.90 6.00
C ALA A 62 8.15 1.59 6.57
N THR A 63 7.48 0.46 6.32
CA THR A 63 7.97 -0.88 6.73
C THR A 63 9.31 -1.21 6.08
N ILE A 64 9.45 -1.00 4.78
CA ILE A 64 10.69 -1.25 4.06
C ILE A 64 11.81 -0.32 4.57
N GLU A 65 11.55 0.97 4.76
CA GLU A 65 12.54 1.92 5.29
C GLU A 65 13.02 1.54 6.69
N ALA A 66 12.11 1.11 7.57
CA ALA A 66 12.47 0.65 8.90
C ALA A 66 13.37 -0.60 8.85
N TYR A 67 13.02 -1.59 8.02
CA TYR A 67 13.83 -2.78 7.82
C TYR A 67 15.23 -2.45 7.26
N MET A 68 15.30 -1.59 6.23
CA MET A 68 16.58 -1.17 5.65
C MET A 68 17.48 -0.48 6.68
N LYS A 69 16.92 0.46 7.47
CA LYS A 69 17.68 1.12 8.54
C LYS A 69 18.19 0.12 9.58
N SER A 70 17.38 -0.85 9.98
CA SER A 70 17.79 -1.88 10.95
C SER A 70 18.87 -2.85 10.44
N SER A 71 18.94 -3.05 9.12
CA SER A 71 19.90 -3.96 8.48
C SER A 71 21.22 -3.26 8.10
N GLY A 72 21.41 -2.01 8.50
CA GLY A 72 22.59 -1.21 8.16
C GLY A 72 22.56 -0.64 6.74
N TYR A 73 21.43 -0.77 6.02
CA TYR A 73 21.22 -0.10 4.74
C TYR A 73 20.87 1.38 4.96
N TYR A 74 21.81 2.26 4.66
CA TYR A 74 21.60 3.70 4.67
C TYR A 74 20.98 4.16 3.36
N VAL A 75 19.74 4.63 3.42
CA VAL A 75 19.14 5.38 2.31
C VAL A 75 19.55 6.83 2.52
N GLU A 76 20.49 7.35 1.73
CA GLU A 76 20.76 8.79 1.72
C GLU A 76 19.46 9.51 1.40
N THR A 77 18.93 10.23 2.39
CA THR A 77 17.75 11.08 2.16
C THR A 77 18.28 12.30 1.42
N PRO A 78 17.82 12.58 0.18
CA PRO A 78 18.27 13.78 -0.52
C PRO A 78 17.97 14.99 0.37
N ALA A 79 18.98 15.81 0.62
CA ALA A 79 18.80 17.06 1.34
C ALA A 79 17.67 17.84 0.66
N LYS A 80 16.69 18.28 1.46
CA LYS A 80 15.67 19.20 0.97
C LYS A 80 16.38 20.51 0.64
N ASN A 81 16.53 20.80 -0.65
CA ASN A 81 16.86 22.14 -1.13
C ASN A 81 15.66 23.07 -0.93
#